data_AF-A0A1I5BQP9-F1
#
_entry.id   AF-A0A1I5BQP9-F1
#
_cell.length_a   1.000
_cell.length_b   1.000
_cell.length_c   1.000
_cell.angle_alpha   90.00
_cell.angle_beta   90.00
_cell.angle_gamma   90.00
#
_symmetry.space_group_name_H-M   'P 1'
#
loop_
_entity.id
_entity.type
_entity.pdbx_description
1 polymer ?
#
loop_
_entity_poly.entity_id
_entity_poly.type
_entity_poly.pdbx_seq_one_letter_code
_entity_poly.pdbx_strand_id
1 'polypeptide(L)'
;MTACPPQSPSAQDSKGSGRLVCRSSLGYRDANEVSWTQLVQSVERIVDSSELPVLVDGDGGFGNFNNARLLARKLHQSGAAGISLQDSCFPKLHSLIGERHPLANIDEFSGRLRAVNVIRPAILTP
;
A
#
# COMPACT_ATOMS: atom_id res chain seq x y z
N MET A 1 -45.41 12.98 5.84
CA MET A 1 -44.59 12.56 6.99
C MET A 1 -44.59 11.04 7.05
N THR A 2 -43.58 10.39 6.46
CA THR A 2 -43.24 8.99 6.79
C THR A 2 -41.72 8.91 6.72
N ALA A 3 -41.10 8.82 7.88
CA ALA A 3 -39.65 8.73 8.03
C ALA A 3 -39.19 7.30 7.67
N CYS A 4 -38.16 7.20 6.83
CA CYS A 4 -37.40 5.98 6.62
C CYS A 4 -36.55 5.74 7.88
N PRO A 5 -36.50 4.52 8.46
CA PRO A 5 -35.72 4.28 9.66
C PRO A 5 -34.21 4.39 9.37
N PRO A 6 -33.40 4.90 10.30
CA PRO A 6 -31.95 4.93 10.15
C PRO A 6 -31.41 3.50 10.27
N GLN A 7 -31.01 2.91 9.14
CA GLN A 7 -30.18 1.72 9.15
C GLN A 7 -28.79 2.17 9.61
N SER A 8 -28.40 1.77 10.82
CA SER A 8 -27.02 1.91 11.30
C SER A 8 -26.10 1.13 10.37
N PRO A 9 -25.15 1.76 9.66
CA PRO A 9 -24.14 1.00 8.94
C PRO A 9 -23.21 0.43 10.01
N SER A 10 -23.30 -0.88 10.22
CA SER A 10 -22.19 -1.64 10.78
C SER A 10 -20.94 -1.24 10.01
N ALA A 11 -19.95 -0.69 10.70
CA ALA A 11 -18.67 -0.28 10.12
C ALA A 11 -18.07 -1.46 9.35
N GLN A 12 -18.32 -1.49 8.04
CA GLN A 12 -17.59 -2.36 7.13
C GLN A 12 -16.27 -1.63 6.90
N ASP A 13 -15.21 -2.19 7.47
CA ASP A 13 -13.83 -1.77 7.28
C ASP A 13 -13.61 -1.34 5.84
N SER A 14 -13.44 -0.03 5.62
CA SER A 14 -13.09 0.54 4.33
C SER A 14 -11.63 0.19 4.00
N LYS A 15 -11.32 -1.09 3.81
CA LYS A 15 -10.05 -1.57 3.26
C LYS A 15 -10.07 -1.44 1.74
N GLY A 16 -10.28 -0.21 1.26
CA GLY A 16 -9.90 0.11 -0.11
C GLY A 16 -8.38 0.13 -0.17
N SER A 17 -7.74 -0.96 -0.61
CA SER A 17 -6.29 -0.96 -0.87
C SER A 17 -5.98 0.22 -1.79
N GLY A 18 -5.35 1.27 -1.26
CA GLY A 18 -5.19 2.55 -1.97
C GLY A 18 -4.62 2.38 -3.37
N ARG A 19 -3.77 1.36 -3.57
CA ARG A 19 -3.22 0.99 -4.87
C ARG A 19 -4.21 0.40 -5.86
N LEU A 20 -5.12 -0.48 -5.46
CA LEU A 20 -6.15 -1.04 -6.36
C LEU A 20 -6.94 0.10 -7.01
N VAL A 21 -7.32 1.09 -6.20
CA VAL A 21 -8.03 2.31 -6.63
C VAL A 21 -7.18 3.14 -7.60
N CYS A 22 -5.87 3.25 -7.37
CA CYS A 22 -4.94 3.93 -8.30
C CYS A 22 -4.87 3.24 -9.67
N ARG A 23 -4.77 1.90 -9.71
CA ARG A 23 -4.63 1.16 -10.98
C ARG A 23 -5.92 1.18 -11.77
N SER A 24 -7.05 0.94 -11.11
CA SER A 24 -8.37 0.99 -11.73
C SER A 24 -8.71 2.37 -12.29
N SER A 25 -8.34 3.44 -11.59
CA SER A 25 -8.56 4.82 -12.09
C SER A 25 -7.65 5.22 -13.25
N LEU A 26 -6.46 4.62 -13.36
CA LEU A 26 -5.50 4.90 -14.44
C LEU A 26 -5.57 3.89 -15.61
N GLY A 27 -6.36 2.83 -15.49
CA GLY A 27 -6.49 1.79 -16.52
C GLY A 27 -5.30 0.84 -16.66
N TYR A 28 -4.43 0.75 -15.64
CA TYR A 28 -3.25 -0.10 -15.66
C TYR A 28 -3.50 -1.50 -15.07
N ARG A 29 -2.81 -2.51 -15.60
CA ARG A 29 -2.86 -3.90 -15.09
C ARG A 29 -2.13 -4.01 -13.77
N ASP A 30 -2.41 -5.01 -12.93
CA ASP A 30 -1.69 -5.26 -11.67
C ASP A 30 -0.26 -5.87 -11.84
N ALA A 31 0.61 -5.18 -12.58
CA ALA A 31 1.96 -5.65 -12.95
C ALA A 31 3.05 -4.56 -12.88
N ASN A 32 3.11 -3.81 -11.78
CA ASN A 32 4.01 -2.64 -11.58
C ASN A 32 4.04 -1.53 -12.69
N GLU A 33 3.07 -1.49 -13.60
CA GLU A 33 2.90 -0.40 -14.57
C GLU A 33 2.69 0.99 -13.96
N VAL A 34 1.99 1.09 -12.82
CA VAL A 34 1.88 2.33 -12.05
C VAL A 34 3.21 2.59 -11.36
N SER A 35 3.80 3.76 -11.60
CA SER A 35 5.03 4.17 -10.93
C SER A 35 4.78 4.45 -9.44
N TRP A 36 5.83 4.35 -8.64
CA TRP A 36 5.70 4.64 -7.21
C TRP A 36 5.34 6.12 -6.92
N THR A 37 5.68 7.05 -7.81
CA THR A 37 5.30 8.47 -7.68
C THR A 37 3.81 8.69 -7.93
N GLN A 38 3.23 8.01 -8.93
CA GLN A 38 1.79 8.03 -9.18
C GLN A 38 1.02 7.46 -7.99
N LEU A 39 1.50 6.37 -7.40
CA LEU A 39 0.92 5.80 -6.18
C LEU A 39 0.91 6.81 -5.03
N VAL A 40 2.04 7.48 -4.76
CA VAL A 40 2.14 8.49 -3.70
C VAL A 40 1.16 9.64 -3.92
N GLN A 41 1.05 10.15 -5.15
CA GLN A 41 0.12 11.25 -5.48
C GLN A 41 -1.35 10.87 -5.23
N SER A 42 -1.72 9.62 -5.53
CA SER A 42 -3.07 9.16 -5.25
C SER A 42 -3.33 8.97 -3.76
N VAL A 43 -2.33 8.50 -3.00
CA VAL A 43 -2.44 8.37 -1.54
C VAL A 43 -2.61 9.73 -0.88
N GLU A 44 -1.84 10.74 -1.30
CA GLU A 44 -1.96 12.12 -0.83
C GLU A 44 -3.40 12.64 -0.97
N ARG A 45 -4.03 12.44 -2.13
CA ARG A 45 -5.45 12.83 -2.33
C ARG A 45 -6.43 12.08 -1.42
N ILE A 46 -6.17 10.80 -1.14
CA ILE A 46 -7.03 9.98 -0.26
C ILE A 46 -6.88 10.46 1.18
N VAL A 47 -5.66 10.71 1.64
CA VAL A 47 -5.37 11.25 2.97
C VAL A 47 -6.00 12.63 3.15
N ASP A 48 -5.88 13.52 2.16
CA ASP A 48 -6.45 14.87 2.22
C ASP A 48 -7.99 14.87 2.25
N SER A 49 -8.63 13.81 1.78
CA SER A 49 -10.10 13.68 1.71
C SER A 49 -10.71 12.84 2.83
N SER A 50 -9.90 12.26 3.71
CA SER A 50 -10.37 11.37 4.77
C SER A 50 -9.59 11.54 6.07
N GLU A 51 -10.29 11.59 7.20
CA GLU A 51 -9.68 11.55 8.53
C GLU A 51 -9.30 10.12 8.98
N LEU A 52 -9.62 9.10 8.16
CA LEU A 52 -9.36 7.70 8.49
C LEU A 52 -7.91 7.29 8.15
N PRO A 53 -7.30 6.38 8.94
CA PRO A 53 -5.95 5.90 8.67
C PRO A 53 -5.88 5.12 7.35
N VAL A 54 -5.01 5.56 6.44
CA VAL A 54 -4.83 4.93 5.12
C VAL A 54 -3.71 3.89 5.15
N LEU A 55 -4.05 2.63 4.85
CA LEU A 55 -3.09 1.55 4.60
C LEU A 55 -2.84 1.38 3.09
N VAL A 56 -1.57 1.40 2.69
CA VAL A 56 -1.18 1.38 1.27
C VAL A 56 -0.58 0.02 0.90
N ASP A 57 -1.03 -0.57 -0.21
CA ASP A 57 -0.37 -1.75 -0.81
C ASP A 57 0.86 -1.29 -1.61
N GLY A 58 2.05 -1.67 -1.16
CA GLY A 58 3.34 -1.32 -1.74
C GLY A 58 3.94 -2.36 -2.68
N ASP A 59 3.20 -3.42 -3.05
CA ASP A 59 3.74 -4.59 -3.77
C ASP A 59 5.01 -5.14 -3.09
N GLY A 60 6.00 -5.58 -3.87
CA GLY A 60 7.32 -5.95 -3.38
C GLY A 60 8.24 -4.78 -3.01
N GLY A 61 7.76 -3.53 -3.01
CA GLY A 61 8.56 -2.35 -2.68
C GLY A 61 9.26 -1.67 -3.87
N PHE A 62 8.79 -1.92 -5.10
CA PHE A 62 9.24 -1.25 -6.33
C PHE A 62 10.75 -1.37 -6.63
N GLY A 63 11.34 -2.52 -6.29
CA GLY A 63 12.75 -2.81 -6.51
C GLY A 63 13.37 -3.50 -5.29
N ASN A 64 14.53 -3.00 -4.85
CA ASN A 64 15.26 -3.55 -3.71
C ASN A 64 14.90 -2.84 -2.39
N PHE A 65 15.65 -3.14 -1.33
CA PHE A 65 15.46 -2.54 0.00
C PHE A 65 15.59 -1.00 0.02
N ASN A 66 16.41 -0.39 -0.85
CA ASN A 66 16.53 1.07 -0.94
C ASN A 66 15.26 1.67 -1.56
N ASN A 67 14.71 1.04 -2.60
CA ASN A 67 13.44 1.47 -3.21
C ASN A 67 12.30 1.37 -2.19
N ALA A 68 12.19 0.24 -1.49
CA ALA A 68 11.19 0.02 -0.46
C ALA A 68 11.28 1.08 0.65
N ARG A 69 12.50 1.41 1.12
CA ARG A 69 12.73 2.48 2.10
C ARG A 69 12.30 3.85 1.59
N LEU A 70 12.66 4.21 0.35
CA LEU A 70 12.30 5.50 -0.23
C LEU A 70 10.79 5.64 -0.39
N LEU A 71 10.13 4.59 -0.87
CA LEU A 71 8.67 4.52 -0.99
C LEU A 71 8.00 4.71 0.37
N ALA A 72 8.38 3.92 1.37
CA ALA A 72 7.79 3.99 2.70
C ALA A 72 7.98 5.37 3.34
N ARG A 73 9.16 6.00 3.16
CA ARG A 73 9.42 7.34 3.67
C ARG A 73 8.49 8.36 3.02
N LYS A 74 8.27 8.24 1.72
CA LYS A 74 7.41 9.15 0.97
C LYS A 74 5.94 8.96 1.30
N LEU A 75 5.46 7.73 1.41
CA LEU A 75 4.09 7.46 1.86
C LEU A 75 3.83 7.96 3.28
N HIS A 76 4.80 7.80 4.20
CA HIS A 76 4.69 8.35 5.55
C HIS A 76 4.60 9.89 5.53
N GLN A 77 5.44 10.56 4.71
CA GLN A 77 5.38 12.02 4.52
C GLN A 77 4.04 12.50 3.95
N SER A 78 3.41 11.68 3.09
CA SER A 78 2.08 11.95 2.53
C SER A 78 0.92 11.57 3.47
N GLY A 79 1.21 11.22 4.73
CA GLY A 79 0.20 10.93 5.75
C GLY A 79 -0.40 9.52 5.73
N ALA A 80 0.21 8.57 5.00
CA ALA A 80 -0.19 7.17 5.09
C ALA A 80 0.09 6.61 6.50
N ALA A 81 -0.88 5.88 7.05
CA ALA A 81 -0.78 5.24 8.36
C ALA A 81 0.11 3.97 8.32
N GLY A 82 0.23 3.34 7.16
CA GLY A 82 1.07 2.16 6.99
C GLY A 82 1.25 1.72 5.54
N ILE A 83 2.18 0.79 5.34
CA ILE A 83 2.46 0.14 4.06
C ILE A 83 2.47 -1.38 4.23
N SER A 84 1.82 -2.10 3.33
CA SER A 84 1.91 -3.55 3.19
C SER A 84 2.93 -3.89 2.10
N LEU A 85 3.87 -4.78 2.40
CA LEU A 85 4.86 -5.29 1.44
C LEU A 85 4.66 -6.79 1.22
N GLN A 86 4.85 -7.22 -0.02
CA GLN A 86 4.74 -8.61 -0.46
C GLN A 86 6.14 -9.16 -0.74
N ASP A 87 6.36 -10.44 -0.47
CA ASP A 87 7.61 -11.16 -0.76
C ASP A 87 7.77 -11.54 -2.23
N SER A 88 7.18 -10.75 -3.13
CA SER A 88 7.28 -10.94 -4.58
C SER A 88 8.59 -10.38 -5.14
N CYS A 89 9.06 -11.03 -6.22
CA CYS A 89 10.12 -10.51 -7.08
C CYS A 89 9.62 -9.31 -7.91
N PHE A 90 10.53 -8.42 -8.29
CA PHE A 90 10.22 -7.28 -9.15
C PHE A 90 10.57 -7.57 -10.62
N PRO A 91 9.71 -7.22 -11.61
CA PRO A 91 8.36 -6.67 -11.45
C PRO A 91 7.36 -7.72 -10.94
N LYS A 92 6.39 -7.29 -10.12
CA LYS A 92 5.32 -8.12 -9.57
C LYS A 92 4.45 -8.64 -10.70
N LEU A 93 4.10 -9.93 -10.60
CA LEU A 93 2.99 -10.53 -11.33
C LEU A 93 1.74 -10.55 -10.44
N HIS A 94 0.58 -10.27 -11.04
CA HIS A 94 -0.69 -10.36 -10.33
C HIS A 94 -0.94 -11.79 -9.87
N SER A 95 -1.38 -11.95 -8.62
CA SER A 95 -1.54 -13.25 -7.96
C SER A 95 -2.55 -14.19 -8.61
N LEU A 96 -3.42 -13.70 -9.51
CA LEU A 96 -4.37 -14.53 -10.26
C LEU A 96 -3.83 -15.04 -11.60
N ILE A 97 -2.58 -14.72 -11.97
CA ILE A 97 -2.01 -15.11 -13.27
C ILE A 97 -1.12 -16.35 -13.12
N GLY A 98 -1.60 -17.51 -13.55
CA GLY A 98 -0.79 -18.74 -13.64
C GLY A 98 -0.56 -19.47 -12.31
N GLU A 99 0.44 -20.34 -12.31
CA GLU A 99 0.89 -21.15 -11.16
C GLU A 99 1.85 -20.36 -10.23
N ARG A 100 2.28 -20.97 -9.13
CA ARG A 100 3.10 -20.38 -8.05
C ARG A 100 4.22 -19.44 -8.57
N HIS A 101 4.15 -18.18 -8.17
CA HIS A 101 5.15 -17.18 -8.53
C HIS A 101 6.47 -17.36 -7.76
N PRO A 102 7.61 -16.98 -8.38
CA PRO A 102 8.88 -16.93 -7.67
C PRO A 102 8.81 -15.89 -6.55
N LEU A 103 9.14 -16.33 -5.34
CA LEU A 103 9.23 -15.49 -4.16
C LEU A 103 10.66 -14.97 -4.01
N ALA A 104 10.78 -13.79 -3.44
CA ALA A 104 12.07 -13.24 -3.01
C ALA A 104 12.69 -14.16 -1.95
N ASN A 105 14.02 -14.19 -1.90
CA ASN A 105 14.70 -14.91 -0.82
C ASN A 105 14.32 -14.27 0.54
N ILE A 106 14.22 -15.09 1.58
CA ILE A 106 13.93 -14.67 2.95
C ILE A 106 14.87 -13.53 3.38
N ASP A 107 16.17 -13.63 3.09
CA ASP A 107 17.15 -12.60 3.45
C ASP A 107 16.89 -11.27 2.73
N GLU A 108 16.50 -11.35 1.46
CA GLU A 108 16.18 -10.19 0.64
C GLU A 108 14.93 -9.49 1.17
N PHE A 109 13.84 -10.24 1.36
CA PHE A 109 12.58 -9.69 1.85
C PHE A 109 12.72 -9.16 3.28
N SER A 110 13.41 -9.90 4.15
CA SER A 110 13.75 -9.44 5.50
C SER A 110 14.59 -8.17 5.48
N GLY A 111 15.51 -8.03 4.50
CA GLY A 111 16.26 -6.82 4.26
C GLY A 111 15.37 -5.63 3.91
N ARG A 112 14.35 -5.82 3.06
CA ARG A 112 13.35 -4.79 2.74
C ARG A 112 12.57 -4.38 3.99
N LEU A 113 12.09 -5.34 4.78
CA LEU A 113 11.36 -5.07 6.03
C LEU A 113 12.20 -4.30 7.03
N ARG A 114 13.46 -4.71 7.27
CA ARG A 114 14.39 -3.98 8.14
C ARG A 114 14.63 -2.55 7.64
N ALA A 115 14.80 -2.36 6.34
CA ALA A 115 15.02 -1.05 5.74
C ALA A 115 13.80 -0.13 5.81
N VAL A 116 12.58 -0.68 5.79
CA VAL A 116 11.35 0.10 5.99
C VAL A 116 11.10 0.40 7.47
N ASN A 117 11.43 -0.56 8.34
CA ASN A 117 11.19 -0.47 9.78
C ASN A 117 11.86 0.73 10.46
N VAL A 118 12.97 1.24 9.92
CA VAL A 118 13.67 2.44 10.44
C VAL A 118 12.86 3.73 10.30
N ILE A 119 11.76 3.73 9.53
CA ILE A 119 10.91 4.90 9.28
C ILE A 119 9.85 5.07 10.37
N ARG A 120 9.72 4.09 11.29
CA ARG A 120 8.74 4.16 12.38
C ARG A 120 8.87 5.49 13.14
N PRO A 121 7.77 6.25 13.33
CA PRO A 121 7.80 7.38 14.24
C PRO A 121 8.10 6.88 15.66
N ALA A 122 8.80 7.70 16.44
CA ALA A 122 9.26 7.38 17.80
C ALA A 122 8.14 7.27 18.87
N ILE A 123 6.94 6.86 18.47
CA ILE A 123 5.73 6.83 19.31
C ILE A 123 5.60 5.48 20.07
N LEU A 124 6.41 4.48 19.72
CA LEU A 124 6.37 3.13 20.30
C LEU A 124 7.77 2.65 20.76
N THR A 125 8.46 3.47 21.54
CA THR A 125 9.51 2.97 22.46
C THR A 125 8.97 3.11 23.88
N PRO A 126 8.87 2.02 24.66
CA PRO A 126 8.61 2.13 26.10
C PRO A 126 9.74 2.89 26.81
#